data_AF-A0A2V9ZBF6-F1
#
_entry.id   AF-A0A2V9ZBF6-F1
#
_cell.length_a   1.000
_cell.length_b   1.000
_cell.length_c   1.000
_cell.angle_alpha   90.00
_cell.angle_beta   90.00
_cell.angle_gamma   90.00
#
_symmetry.space_group_name_H-M   'P 1'
#
loop_
_entity.id
_entity.type
_entity.pdbx_description
1 polymer ?
#
loop_
_entity_poly.entity_id
_entity_poly.type
_entity_poly.pdbx_seq_one_letter_code
_entity_poly.pdbx_strand_id
1 'polypeptide(L)'
;MPELNARRHRFAALNAQVLDISVDSITSHIAWQKKDIGIVEVPLCSDFFPHGEVTTKFGILREGTPVPGIPERAAFIVDKAGRIAFAKVYPLDQMPNIEELLREVERLEAAESGAA
;
A
#
# COMPACT_ATOMS: atom_id res chain seq x y z
N MET A 1 8.94 4.64 -0.04
CA MET A 1 8.54 3.67 -1.09
C MET A 1 9.64 3.03 -1.94
N PRO A 2 10.93 3.47 -1.93
CA PRO A 2 11.98 2.75 -2.67
C PRO A 2 12.10 1.26 -2.31
N GLU A 3 11.92 0.93 -1.03
CA GLU A 3 12.05 -0.44 -0.52
C GLU A 3 10.98 -1.40 -1.08
N LEU A 4 9.74 -0.93 -1.16
CA LEU A 4 8.62 -1.65 -1.76
C LEU A 4 8.80 -1.79 -3.27
N ASN A 5 9.24 -0.70 -3.93
CA ASN A 5 9.56 -0.71 -5.35
C ASN A 5 10.67 -1.71 -5.70
N ALA A 6 11.74 -1.77 -4.90
CA ALA A 6 12.86 -2.69 -5.11
C ALA A 6 12.42 -4.17 -5.07
N ARG A 7 11.40 -4.49 -4.27
CA ARG A 7 10.87 -5.86 -4.11
C ARG A 7 9.62 -6.15 -4.92
N ARG A 8 9.12 -5.19 -5.72
CA ARG A 8 7.86 -5.33 -6.49
C ARG A 8 7.82 -6.60 -7.36
N HIS A 9 8.97 -7.04 -7.88
CA HIS A 9 9.08 -8.21 -8.74
C HIS A 9 8.78 -9.52 -8.00
N ARG A 10 9.01 -9.58 -6.67
CA ARG A 10 8.66 -10.74 -5.84
C ARG A 10 7.15 -10.88 -5.71
N PHE A 11 6.43 -9.77 -5.56
CA PHE A 11 4.97 -9.76 -5.59
C PHE A 11 4.43 -10.14 -6.98
N ALA A 12 5.03 -9.58 -8.04
CA ALA A 12 4.63 -9.90 -9.41
C ALA A 12 4.81 -11.40 -9.75
N ALA A 13 5.86 -12.04 -9.22
CA ALA A 13 6.08 -13.48 -9.37
C ALA A 13 5.00 -14.34 -8.68
N LEU A 14 4.23 -13.75 -7.75
CA LEU A 14 3.11 -14.36 -7.05
C LEU A 14 1.76 -13.87 -7.60
N ASN A 15 1.73 -13.40 -8.85
CA ASN A 15 0.54 -12.86 -9.49
C ASN A 15 -0.13 -11.69 -8.72
N ALA A 16 0.65 -10.97 -7.91
CA ALA A 16 0.18 -9.83 -7.13
C ALA A 16 0.74 -8.51 -7.65
N GLN A 17 -0.13 -7.51 -7.74
CA GLN A 17 0.26 -6.12 -8.01
C GLN A 17 0.39 -5.36 -6.68
N VAL A 18 1.39 -4.49 -6.62
CA VAL A 18 1.59 -3.58 -5.50
C VAL A 18 1.16 -2.18 -5.88
N LEU A 19 0.42 -1.52 -5.00
CA LEU A 19 0.02 -0.12 -5.09
C LEU A 19 0.43 0.57 -3.79
N ASP A 20 0.81 1.84 -3.90
CA ASP A 20 0.93 2.73 -2.75
C ASP A 20 -0.14 3.82 -2.81
N ILE A 21 -0.58 4.33 -1.67
CA ILE A 21 -1.62 5.35 -1.60
C ILE A 21 -1.33 6.35 -0.48
N SER A 22 -1.49 7.63 -0.79
CA SER A 22 -1.53 8.70 0.21
C SER A 22 -2.59 9.74 -0.16
N VAL A 23 -2.83 10.68 0.75
CA VAL A 23 -3.72 11.83 0.54
C VAL A 23 -3.05 12.99 -0.20
N ASP A 24 -1.80 12.81 -0.65
CA ASP A 24 -1.09 13.82 -1.42
C ASP A 24 -1.60 13.88 -2.85
N SER A 25 -1.48 15.06 -3.47
CA SER A 25 -1.83 15.25 -4.88
C SER A 25 -0.86 14.51 -5.82
N ILE A 26 -1.32 14.19 -7.03
CA ILE A 26 -0.46 13.68 -8.12
C ILE A 26 0.75 14.59 -8.36
N THR A 27 0.59 15.92 -8.26
CA THR A 27 1.68 16.87 -8.43
C THR A 27 2.73 16.74 -7.33
N SER A 28 2.32 16.48 -6.09
CA SER A 28 3.22 16.19 -4.97
C SER A 28 4.02 14.92 -5.23
N HIS A 29 3.36 13.84 -5.69
CA HIS A 29 4.03 12.58 -6.05
C HIS A 29 5.09 12.77 -7.13
N ILE A 30 4.75 13.49 -8.21
CA ILE A 30 5.70 13.81 -9.29
C ILE A 30 6.89 14.63 -8.77
N ALA A 31 6.63 15.62 -7.93
CA ALA A 31 7.70 16.46 -7.36
C ALA A 31 8.63 15.62 -6.47
N TRP A 32 8.07 14.75 -5.63
CA TRP A 32 8.81 13.86 -4.74
C TRP A 32 9.68 12.85 -5.51
N GLN A 33 9.14 12.26 -6.57
CA GLN A 33 9.91 11.38 -7.47
C GLN A 33 11.07 12.11 -8.15
N LYS A 34 10.86 13.36 -8.58
CA LYS A 34 11.90 14.15 -9.25
C LYS A 34 13.00 14.62 -8.31
N LYS A 35 12.69 14.85 -7.03
CA LYS A 35 13.61 15.52 -6.10
C LYS A 35 14.27 14.58 -5.11
N ASP A 36 13.55 13.58 -4.59
CA ASP A 36 13.96 12.88 -3.37
C ASP A 36 14.07 11.37 -3.55
N ILE A 37 13.07 10.70 -4.14
CA ILE A 37 13.03 9.21 -4.17
C ILE A 37 13.42 8.59 -5.51
N GLY A 38 13.61 9.39 -6.54
CA GLY A 38 13.77 8.91 -7.91
C GLY A 38 12.49 8.35 -8.51
N ILE A 39 12.59 7.87 -9.74
CA ILE A 39 11.46 7.23 -10.42
C ILE A 39 11.22 5.86 -9.80
N VAL A 40 9.97 5.64 -9.37
CA VAL A 40 9.49 4.33 -8.91
C VAL A 40 8.43 3.80 -9.88
N GLU A 41 8.36 2.49 -10.04
CA GLU A 41 7.41 1.82 -10.92
C GLU A 41 6.12 1.41 -10.20
N VAL A 42 6.17 1.29 -8.87
CA VAL A 42 4.96 1.11 -8.06
C VAL A 42 4.05 2.32 -8.26
N PRO A 43 2.78 2.15 -8.66
CA PRO A 43 1.85 3.25 -8.77
C PRO A 43 1.66 3.96 -7.43
N LEU A 44 1.81 5.29 -7.45
CA LEU A 44 1.54 6.16 -6.31
C LEU A 44 0.13 6.75 -6.49
N CYS A 45 -0.86 6.13 -5.85
CA CYS A 45 -2.24 6.58 -5.87
C CYS A 45 -2.41 7.86 -5.03
N SER A 46 -3.23 8.78 -5.52
CA SER A 46 -3.55 10.05 -4.87
C SER A 46 -5.00 10.02 -4.41
N ASP A 47 -5.21 10.04 -3.09
CA ASP A 47 -6.50 10.16 -2.40
C ASP A 47 -6.76 11.61 -1.96
N PHE A 48 -6.34 12.57 -2.80
CA PHE A 48 -6.33 13.99 -2.47
C PHE A 48 -7.72 14.65 -2.51
N PHE A 49 -8.58 14.28 -3.48
CA PHE A 49 -9.91 14.89 -3.61
C PHE A 49 -10.97 13.91 -4.14
N PRO A 50 -12.12 13.75 -3.45
CA PRO A 50 -12.40 14.29 -2.12
C PRO A 50 -11.41 13.74 -1.08
N HIS A 51 -10.98 14.61 -0.14
CA HIS A 51 -9.82 14.33 0.71
C HIS A 51 -9.99 13.04 1.52
N GLY A 52 -9.09 12.09 1.30
CA GLY A 52 -9.05 10.86 2.05
C GLY A 52 -10.27 9.96 1.82
N GLU A 53 -10.98 10.05 0.70
CA GLU A 53 -12.20 9.25 0.50
C GLU A 53 -11.93 7.75 0.55
N VAL A 54 -10.87 7.28 -0.11
CA VAL A 54 -10.48 5.87 -0.10
C VAL A 54 -9.98 5.47 1.28
N THR A 55 -9.07 6.24 1.85
CA THR A 55 -8.48 5.97 3.17
C THR A 55 -9.53 6.01 4.30
N THR A 56 -10.57 6.83 4.16
CA THR A 56 -11.75 6.84 5.04
C THR A 56 -12.55 5.55 4.89
N LYS A 57 -12.80 5.08 3.67
CA LYS A 57 -13.50 3.80 3.42
C LYS A 57 -12.73 2.59 3.98
N PHE A 58 -11.41 2.67 4.00
CA PHE A 58 -10.53 1.67 4.64
C PHE A 58 -10.38 1.87 6.16
N GLY A 59 -11.00 2.90 6.74
CA GLY A 59 -10.97 3.17 8.17
C GLY A 59 -9.61 3.61 8.70
N ILE A 60 -8.75 4.15 7.83
CA ILE A 60 -7.37 4.54 8.17
C ILE A 60 -7.12 6.03 8.06
N LEU A 61 -8.06 6.87 7.63
CA LEU A 61 -7.84 8.32 7.69
C LEU A 61 -7.80 8.79 9.15
N ARG A 62 -6.71 9.45 9.55
CA ARG A 62 -6.56 9.97 10.92
C ARG A 62 -7.31 11.29 11.08
N GLU A 63 -8.19 11.35 12.07
CA GLU A 63 -8.89 12.58 12.44
C GLU A 63 -8.23 13.32 13.62
N GLY A 64 -7.28 12.68 14.31
CA GLY A 64 -6.70 13.18 15.57
C GLY A 64 -5.17 13.16 15.64
N THR A 65 -4.63 13.41 16.83
CA THR A 65 -3.19 13.47 17.13
C THR A 65 -2.45 12.18 16.77
N PRO A 66 -1.14 12.21 16.40
CA PRO A 66 -0.27 13.39 16.42
C PRO A 66 -0.45 14.30 15.21
N VAL A 67 -0.94 13.77 14.08
CA VAL A 67 -1.18 14.53 12.84
C VAL A 67 -2.52 14.08 12.24
N PRO A 68 -3.54 14.96 12.19
CA PRO A 68 -4.80 14.69 11.50
C PRO A 68 -4.67 14.91 9.99
N GLY A 69 -5.58 14.35 9.21
CA GLY A 69 -5.64 14.53 7.75
C GLY A 69 -4.62 13.72 6.96
N ILE A 70 -4.03 12.69 7.56
CA ILE A 70 -3.16 11.72 6.87
C ILE A 70 -3.66 10.29 7.16
N PRO A 71 -3.42 9.31 6.30
CA PRO A 71 -3.74 7.94 6.62
C PRO A 71 -2.81 7.39 7.72
N GLU A 72 -3.32 6.43 8.48
CA GLU A 72 -2.50 5.51 9.23
C GLU A 72 -1.55 4.79 8.30
N ARG A 73 -0.39 4.41 8.83
CA ARG A 73 0.50 3.54 8.08
C ARG A 73 -0.08 2.13 8.11
N ALA A 74 -0.70 1.71 7.02
CA ALA A 74 -1.36 0.41 6.94
C ALA A 74 -0.94 -0.37 5.69
N ALA A 75 -1.09 -1.68 5.75
CA ALA A 75 -0.99 -2.56 4.60
C ALA A 75 -2.24 -3.42 4.52
N PHE A 76 -2.78 -3.55 3.31
CA PHE A 76 -3.91 -4.40 2.99
C PHE A 76 -3.50 -5.35 1.86
N ILE A 77 -3.97 -6.60 1.93
CA ILE A 77 -3.89 -7.53 0.81
C ILE A 77 -5.32 -7.87 0.41
N VAL A 78 -5.62 -7.65 -0.86
CA VAL A 78 -6.92 -7.96 -1.47
C VAL A 78 -6.75 -9.20 -2.33
N ASP A 79 -7.58 -10.22 -2.10
CA ASP A 79 -7.56 -11.47 -2.86
C ASP A 79 -8.16 -11.29 -4.27
N LYS A 80 -8.06 -12.34 -5.11
CA LYS A 80 -8.59 -12.29 -6.48
C LYS A 80 -10.12 -12.18 -6.55
N ALA A 81 -10.82 -12.42 -5.44
CA ALA A 81 -12.27 -12.22 -5.32
C ALA A 81 -12.63 -10.80 -4.83
N GLY A 82 -11.65 -9.92 -4.66
CA GLY A 82 -11.86 -8.54 -4.23
C GLY A 82 -12.09 -8.37 -2.72
N ARG A 83 -11.74 -9.37 -1.90
CA ARG A 83 -11.92 -9.32 -0.45
C ARG A 83 -10.61 -9.01 0.25
N ILE A 84 -10.69 -8.26 1.35
CA ILE A 84 -9.52 -8.01 2.20
C ILE A 84 -9.17 -9.31 2.92
N ALA A 85 -8.04 -9.91 2.55
CA ALA A 85 -7.52 -11.14 3.14
C ALA A 85 -6.52 -10.88 4.27
N PHE A 86 -5.90 -9.69 4.28
CA PHE A 86 -5.01 -9.23 5.33
C PHE A 86 -5.15 -7.72 5.50
N ALA A 87 -5.10 -7.27 6.76
CA ALA A 87 -5.08 -5.86 7.11
C ALA A 87 -4.21 -5.67 8.36
N LYS A 88 -3.28 -4.72 8.32
CA LYS A 88 -2.46 -4.37 9.48
C LYS A 88 -2.10 -2.91 9.50
N VAL A 89 -2.31 -2.27 10.64
CA VAL A 89 -1.83 -0.92 10.96
C VAL A 89 -0.49 -1.03 11.68
N TYR A 90 0.44 -0.17 11.30
CA TYR A 90 1.79 -0.07 11.83
C TYR A 90 1.97 1.29 12.52
N PRO A 91 2.89 1.39 13.50
CA PRO A 91 3.32 2.69 14.01
C PRO A 91 3.81 3.60 12.88
N LEU A 92 3.48 4.90 12.96
CA LEU A 92 3.77 5.87 11.88
C LEU A 92 5.26 5.96 11.51
N ASP A 93 6.12 5.74 12.49
CA ASP A 93 7.58 5.79 12.41
C ASP A 93 8.23 4.48 11.95
N GLN A 94 7.46 3.40 11.79
CA GLN A 94 7.97 2.09 11.37
C GLN A 94 7.54 1.76 9.95
N MET A 95 8.35 1.07 9.17
CA MET A 95 7.91 0.62 7.84
C MET A 95 7.08 -0.67 7.94
N PRO A 96 6.12 -0.91 7.02
CA PRO A 96 5.47 -2.21 6.93
C PRO A 96 6.51 -3.31 6.67
N ASN A 97 6.33 -4.47 7.30
CA ASN A 97 7.25 -5.59 7.13
C ASN A 97 6.97 -6.29 5.79
N ILE A 98 7.80 -6.00 4.78
CA ILE A 98 7.60 -6.54 3.43
C ILE A 98 7.70 -8.07 3.39
N GLU A 99 8.54 -8.68 4.23
CA GLU A 99 8.66 -10.14 4.30
C GLU A 99 7.45 -10.81 4.97
N GLU A 100 6.70 -10.07 5.81
CA GLU A 100 5.40 -10.52 6.31
C GLU A 100 4.36 -10.46 5.19
N LEU A 101 4.32 -9.35 4.45
CA LEU A 101 3.38 -9.17 3.33
C LEU A 101 3.61 -10.21 2.24
N LEU A 102 4.87 -10.49 1.86
CA LEU A 102 5.18 -11.50 0.87
C LEU A 102 4.75 -12.90 1.31
N ARG A 103 5.01 -13.28 2.56
CA ARG A 103 4.56 -14.58 3.10
C ARG A 103 3.05 -14.72 3.07
N GLU A 104 2.33 -13.64 3.33
CA GLU A 104 0.87 -13.66 3.29
C GLU A 104 0.34 -13.77 1.85
N VAL A 105 0.98 -13.10 0.88
CA VAL A 105 0.66 -13.27 -0.54
C VAL A 105 0.99 -14.70 -1.01
N GLU A 106 2.13 -15.27 -0.62
CA GLU A 106 2.50 -16.66 -0.92
C GLU A 106 1.46 -17.65 -0.39
N ARG A 107 0.98 -17.43 0.84
CA ARG A 107 -0.07 -18.24 1.46
C ARG A 107 -1.37 -18.20 0.67
N LEU A 108 -1.77 -17.01 0.19
CA LEU A 108 -2.98 -16.84 -0.61
C LEU A 108 -2.84 -17.48 -1.99
N GLU A 109 -1.72 -17.26 -2.68
CA GLU A 109 -1.47 -17.84 -4.00
C GLU A 109 -1.44 -19.38 -3.96
N ALA A 110 -0.85 -19.96 -2.91
CA ALA A 110 -0.85 -21.41 -2.71
C ALA A 110 -2.27 -21.96 -2.45
N ALA A 111 -3.09 -21.25 -1.65
CA ALA A 111 -4.46 -21.65 -1.38
C ALA A 111 -5.35 -21.59 -2.64
N GLU A 112 -5.13 -20.59 -3.50
CA GLU A 112 -5.85 -20.45 -4.77
C GLU A 112 -5.40 -21.46 -5.82
N SER A 113 -4.10 -21.75 -5.90
CA SER A 113 -3.54 -22.73 -6.85
C SER A 113 -3.95 -24.18 -6.51
N GLY A 114 -4.15 -24.48 -5.23
CA GLY A 114 -4.64 -25.80 -4.78
C GLY A 114 -6.16 -25.96 -4.82
N ALA A 115 -6.90 -24.88 -5.08
CA ALA A 115 -8.36 -24.87 -5.25
C ALA A 115 -8.80 -25.03 -6.72
N ALA A 116 -7.85 -25.09 -7.65
CA ALA A 116 -8.04 -25.37 -9.09
C ALA A 116 -7.84 -26.87 -9.39
#